data_AF-A0A9P5P1T9-F1
#
_entry.id   AF-A0A9P5P1T9-F1
#
_cell.length_a   1.000
_cell.length_b   1.000
_cell.length_c   1.000
_cell.angle_alpha   90.00
_cell.angle_beta   90.00
_cell.angle_gamma   90.00
#
_symmetry.space_group_name_H-M   'P 1'
#
loop_
_entity.id
_entity.type
_entity.pdbx_description
1 polymer ?
#
loop_
_entity_poly.entity_id
_entity_poly.type
_entity_poly.pdbx_seq_one_letter_code
_entity_poly.pdbx_strand_id
1 'polypeptide(L)'
;MNSTAVDQEILQLYGTDLFLNTIVGTMCCISYGTFILGACIVLHSMITTGKHMNIVILMSLIVIFLDFTWNIVGNGGVDLSPTKSLLIVELPGGLITQFQATAVTTRKWEFINPWTTAISSLMGDGIVVWRAWILFQNNKFWRKFLLFILAVDIILNLADCIWFEFKITIELEGQRTALDWIAIVINICVNFCATMMIGWKAWAHHRTLAGSFFEKRSCHAGSIKILLLWIESGAVYCFIQTLYLATNVIASVSPVISQSFRFQLANAIIGTISLISAPLYPITVFLLIQTNGSPIVETFHHTQNQVETQVPSINIEEGPHREILVHT
;
A
#
# COMPACT_ATOMS: atom_id res chain seq x y z
N MET A 1 -13.97 -33.99 -34.58
CA MET A 1 -14.78 -32.76 -34.51
C MET A 1 -13.81 -31.59 -34.67
N ASN A 2 -13.85 -30.89 -35.81
CA ASN A 2 -13.09 -29.66 -35.96
C ASN A 2 -13.77 -28.58 -35.12
N SER A 3 -13.09 -28.14 -34.06
CA SER A 3 -13.43 -26.90 -33.35
C SER A 3 -13.50 -25.77 -34.37
N THR A 4 -14.57 -24.97 -34.34
CA THR A 4 -14.69 -23.84 -35.27
C THR A 4 -13.65 -22.77 -34.91
N ALA A 5 -13.22 -21.96 -35.86
CA ALA A 5 -12.25 -20.88 -35.59
C ALA A 5 -12.72 -19.95 -34.45
N VAL A 6 -14.04 -19.79 -34.30
CA VAL A 6 -14.68 -19.02 -33.22
C VAL A 6 -14.47 -19.68 -31.85
N ASP A 7 -14.60 -21.00 -31.76
CA ASP A 7 -14.38 -21.72 -30.50
C ASP A 7 -12.91 -21.61 -30.05
N GLN A 8 -11.97 -21.63 -31.00
CA GLN A 8 -10.55 -21.45 -30.72
C GLN A 8 -10.23 -20.04 -30.21
N GLU A 9 -10.85 -19.01 -30.79
CA GLU A 9 -10.69 -17.62 -30.34
C GLU A 9 -11.23 -17.41 -28.92
N ILE A 10 -12.43 -17.93 -28.62
CA ILE A 10 -13.03 -17.85 -27.28
C ILE A 10 -12.13 -18.55 -26.24
N LEU A 11 -11.62 -19.75 -26.55
CA LEU A 11 -10.74 -20.49 -25.65
C LEU A 11 -9.40 -19.79 -25.45
N GLN A 12 -8.85 -19.13 -26.47
CA GLN A 12 -7.60 -18.35 -26.33
C GLN A 12 -7.78 -17.10 -25.48
N LEU A 13 -8.87 -16.36 -25.69
CA LEU A 13 -9.21 -15.19 -24.87
C LEU A 13 -9.38 -15.61 -23.41
N TYR A 14 -10.22 -16.62 -23.17
CA TYR A 14 -10.49 -17.13 -21.83
C TYR A 14 -9.24 -17.70 -21.15
N GLY A 15 -8.43 -18.46 -21.88
CA GLY A 15 -7.18 -19.03 -21.37
C GLY A 15 -6.18 -17.95 -20.96
N THR A 16 -6.15 -16.81 -21.68
CA THR A 16 -5.32 -15.66 -21.33
C THR A 16 -5.79 -15.01 -20.04
N ASP A 17 -7.09 -14.75 -19.91
CA ASP A 17 -7.67 -14.14 -18.70
C ASP A 17 -7.47 -15.06 -17.47
N LEU A 18 -7.76 -16.35 -17.61
CA LEU A 18 -7.56 -17.33 -16.55
C LEU A 18 -6.09 -17.39 -16.08
N PHE A 19 -5.14 -17.32 -17.02
CA PHE A 19 -3.72 -17.32 -16.70
C PHE A 19 -3.32 -16.07 -15.91
N LEU A 20 -3.73 -14.88 -16.37
CA LEU A 20 -3.46 -13.61 -15.68
C LEU A 20 -4.08 -13.59 -14.29
N ASN A 21 -5.34 -13.98 -14.18
CA ASN A 21 -6.06 -14.06 -12.91
C ASN A 21 -5.40 -15.03 -11.93
N THR A 22 -4.93 -16.19 -12.39
CA THR A 22 -4.20 -17.14 -11.55
C THR A 22 -2.93 -16.51 -10.97
N ILE A 23 -2.19 -15.74 -11.78
CA ILE A 23 -1.00 -15.00 -11.29
C ILE A 23 -1.42 -14.00 -10.22
N VAL A 24 -2.45 -13.18 -10.49
CA VAL A 24 -2.96 -12.19 -9.53
C VAL A 24 -3.41 -12.87 -8.22
N GLY A 25 -4.20 -13.93 -8.31
CA GLY A 25 -4.68 -14.70 -7.17
C GLY A 25 -3.55 -15.27 -6.31
N THR A 26 -2.50 -15.83 -6.93
CA THR A 26 -1.34 -16.32 -6.17
C THR A 26 -0.59 -15.20 -5.44
N MET A 27 -0.37 -14.05 -6.10
CA MET A 27 0.26 -12.87 -5.48
C MET A 27 -0.57 -12.34 -4.30
N CYS A 28 -1.89 -12.26 -4.46
CA CYS A 28 -2.82 -11.83 -3.42
C CYS A 28 -2.82 -12.80 -2.22
N CYS A 29 -2.85 -14.12 -2.46
CA CYS A 29 -2.79 -15.13 -1.39
C CYS A 29 -1.50 -15.05 -0.56
N ILE A 30 -0.33 -14.92 -1.22
CA ILE A 30 0.95 -14.76 -0.53
C ILE A 30 0.93 -13.51 0.35
N SER A 31 0.45 -12.40 -0.21
CA SER A 31 0.42 -11.11 0.47
C SER A 31 -0.59 -11.06 1.62
N TYR A 32 -1.72 -11.76 1.48
CA TYR A 32 -2.69 -11.97 2.54
C TYR A 32 -2.08 -12.75 3.71
N GLY A 33 -1.26 -13.76 3.42
CA GLY A 33 -0.46 -14.46 4.45
C GLY A 33 0.50 -13.50 5.18
N THR A 34 1.24 -12.67 4.44
CA THR A 34 2.12 -11.64 5.03
C THR A 34 1.35 -10.64 5.89
N PHE A 35 0.17 -10.21 5.43
CA PHE A 35 -0.71 -9.32 6.17
C PHE A 35 -1.15 -9.92 7.50
N ILE A 36 -1.62 -11.18 7.51
CA ILE A 36 -2.04 -11.87 8.74
C ILE A 36 -0.86 -11.97 9.72
N LEU A 37 0.32 -12.35 9.24
CA LEU A 37 1.51 -12.42 10.09
C LEU A 37 1.85 -11.06 10.71
N GLY A 38 1.83 -10.00 9.91
CA GLY A 38 2.04 -8.63 10.39
C GLY A 38 0.98 -8.20 11.42
N ALA A 39 -0.29 -8.45 11.14
CA ALA A 39 -1.39 -8.14 12.05
C ALA A 39 -1.27 -8.90 13.39
N CYS A 40 -0.90 -10.18 13.35
CA CYS A 40 -0.64 -10.98 14.55
C CYS A 40 0.52 -10.42 15.38
N ILE A 41 1.62 -9.99 14.75
CA ILE A 41 2.74 -9.35 15.46
C ILE A 41 2.26 -8.06 16.13
N VAL A 42 1.49 -7.24 15.42
CA VAL A 42 0.95 -5.98 15.96
C VAL A 42 0.04 -6.23 17.16
N LEU A 43 -0.88 -7.18 17.06
CA LEU A 43 -1.79 -7.58 18.13
C LEU A 43 -1.02 -8.13 19.35
N HIS A 44 -0.08 -9.05 19.12
CA HIS A 44 0.74 -9.63 20.18
C HIS A 44 1.56 -8.56 20.91
N SER A 45 2.16 -7.63 20.16
CA SER A 45 2.90 -6.51 20.74
C SER A 45 2.00 -5.62 21.62
N MET A 46 0.77 -5.33 21.19
CA MET A 46 -0.18 -4.52 21.99
C MET A 46 -0.58 -5.21 23.29
N ILE A 47 -0.85 -6.52 23.23
CA ILE A 47 -1.23 -7.31 24.43
C ILE A 47 -0.07 -7.37 25.42
N THR A 48 1.16 -7.59 24.92
CA THR A 48 2.34 -7.78 25.78
C THR A 48 2.89 -6.50 26.39
N THR A 49 2.75 -5.35 25.73
CA THR A 49 3.25 -4.07 26.29
C THR A 49 2.36 -3.46 27.38
N GLY A 50 1.16 -3.99 27.63
CA GLY A 50 0.25 -3.52 28.69
C GLY A 50 -0.20 -2.07 28.57
N LYS A 51 0.17 -1.37 27.49
CA LYS A 51 -0.34 -0.04 27.15
C LYS A 51 -1.83 -0.18 26.83
N HIS A 52 -2.66 0.76 27.27
CA HIS A 52 -4.09 0.77 26.95
C HIS A 52 -4.27 0.46 25.46
N MET A 53 -4.96 -0.65 25.18
CA MET A 53 -5.24 -1.09 23.82
C MET A 53 -5.91 0.07 23.09
N ASN A 54 -5.18 0.69 22.15
CA ASN A 54 -5.71 1.81 21.42
C ASN A 54 -6.81 1.27 20.51
N ILE A 55 -8.06 1.41 20.97
CA ILE A 55 -9.26 0.89 20.30
C ILE A 55 -9.29 1.34 18.84
N VAL A 56 -8.79 2.53 18.54
CA VAL A 56 -8.71 3.05 17.16
C VAL A 56 -7.82 2.19 16.26
N ILE A 57 -6.65 1.76 16.75
CA ILE A 57 -5.73 0.88 15.99
C ILE A 57 -6.36 -0.49 15.81
N LEU A 58 -6.98 -1.04 16.85
CA LEU A 58 -7.66 -2.34 16.77
C LEU A 58 -8.82 -2.31 15.76
N MET A 59 -9.68 -1.29 15.83
CA MET A 59 -10.79 -1.12 14.89
C MET A 59 -10.28 -0.96 13.46
N SER A 60 -9.19 -0.20 13.26
CA SER A 60 -8.57 -0.04 11.94
C SER A 60 -8.05 -1.39 11.41
N LEU A 61 -7.36 -2.18 12.24
CA LEU A 61 -6.88 -3.51 11.85
C LEU A 61 -8.02 -4.47 11.48
N ILE A 62 -9.12 -4.45 12.24
CA ILE A 62 -10.30 -5.27 11.95
C ILE A 62 -10.90 -4.86 10.60
N VAL A 63 -11.07 -3.56 10.36
CA VAL A 63 -11.63 -3.07 9.09
C VAL A 63 -10.74 -3.45 7.91
N ILE A 64 -9.42 -3.26 8.02
CA ILE A 64 -8.49 -3.63 6.94
C ILE A 64 -8.48 -5.16 6.73
N PHE A 65 -8.55 -5.96 7.80
CA PHE A 65 -8.65 -7.41 7.68
C PHE A 65 -9.92 -7.85 6.96
N LEU A 66 -11.08 -7.28 7.35
CA LEU A 66 -12.36 -7.59 6.71
C LEU A 66 -12.37 -7.19 5.24
N ASP A 67 -11.86 -6.00 4.93
CA ASP A 67 -11.75 -5.50 3.57
C ASP A 67 -10.82 -6.35 2.70
N PHE A 68 -9.64 -6.70 3.21
CA PHE A 68 -8.70 -7.53 2.46
C PHE A 68 -9.22 -8.97 2.29
N THR A 69 -9.91 -9.52 3.29
CA THR A 69 -10.62 -10.81 3.17
C THR A 69 -11.68 -10.75 2.08
N TRP A 70 -12.48 -9.69 2.08
CA TRP A 70 -13.53 -9.48 1.09
C TRP A 70 -12.95 -9.40 -0.32
N ASN A 71 -11.82 -8.72 -0.50
CA ASN A 71 -11.13 -8.62 -1.78
C ASN A 71 -10.64 -10.00 -2.28
N ILE A 72 -10.05 -10.83 -1.41
CA ILE A 72 -9.64 -12.20 -1.75
C ILE A 72 -10.85 -13.05 -2.17
N VAL A 73 -11.96 -12.95 -1.45
CA VAL A 73 -13.19 -13.68 -1.77
C VAL A 73 -13.78 -13.21 -3.10
N GLY A 74 -13.81 -11.90 -3.34
CA GLY A 74 -14.28 -11.31 -4.60
C GLY A 74 -13.47 -11.79 -5.79
N ASN A 75 -12.13 -11.69 -5.72
CA ASN A 75 -11.23 -12.16 -6.78
C ASN A 75 -11.33 -13.67 -7.00
N GLY A 76 -11.37 -14.47 -5.92
CA GLY A 76 -11.57 -15.91 -6.04
C GLY A 76 -12.91 -16.27 -6.69
N GLY A 77 -13.95 -15.47 -6.45
CA GLY A 77 -15.24 -15.59 -7.12
C GLY A 77 -15.17 -15.29 -8.62
N VAL A 78 -14.46 -14.22 -9.01
CA VAL A 78 -14.19 -13.88 -10.42
C VAL A 78 -13.41 -14.99 -11.13
N ASP A 79 -12.55 -15.74 -10.44
CA ASP A 79 -11.74 -16.79 -11.08
C ASP A 79 -12.46 -18.13 -11.20
N LEU A 80 -13.14 -18.54 -10.12
CA LEU A 80 -13.77 -19.86 -10.03
C LEU A 80 -15.12 -19.91 -10.75
N SER A 81 -15.86 -18.81 -10.74
CA SER A 81 -17.21 -18.77 -11.33
C SER A 81 -17.21 -18.95 -12.85
N PRO A 82 -16.38 -18.22 -13.62
CA PRO A 82 -16.25 -18.43 -15.07
C PRO A 82 -15.73 -19.82 -15.40
N THR A 83 -14.75 -20.31 -14.64
CA THR A 83 -14.16 -21.63 -14.84
C THR A 83 -15.22 -22.72 -14.73
N LYS A 84 -16.10 -22.61 -13.74
CA LYS A 84 -17.22 -23.53 -13.60
C LYS A 84 -18.22 -23.42 -14.75
N SER A 85 -18.62 -22.21 -15.13
CA SER A 85 -19.66 -22.00 -16.15
C SER A 85 -19.20 -22.32 -17.57
N LEU A 86 -17.92 -22.14 -17.89
CA LEU A 86 -17.38 -22.35 -19.24
C LEU A 86 -16.73 -23.72 -19.44
N LEU A 87 -16.03 -24.25 -18.42
CA LEU A 87 -15.23 -25.47 -18.57
C LEU A 87 -15.83 -26.71 -17.90
N ILE A 88 -16.79 -26.54 -16.98
CA ILE A 88 -17.35 -27.66 -16.19
C ILE A 88 -18.81 -27.94 -16.56
N VAL A 89 -19.63 -26.90 -16.78
CA VAL A 89 -21.05 -27.07 -17.07
C VAL A 89 -21.31 -27.17 -18.57
N GLU A 90 -21.75 -28.34 -19.02
CA GLU A 90 -22.19 -28.51 -20.41
C GLU A 90 -23.62 -27.99 -20.60
N LEU A 91 -23.75 -26.78 -21.16
CA LEU A 91 -25.04 -26.27 -21.63
C LEU A 91 -25.36 -26.78 -23.05
N PRO A 92 -26.65 -27.07 -23.34
CA PRO A 92 -27.09 -27.66 -24.61
C PRO A 92 -26.91 -26.74 -25.84
N GLY A 93 -26.60 -25.46 -25.65
CA GLY A 93 -26.34 -24.50 -26.72
C GLY A 93 -24.88 -24.38 -27.16
N GLY A 94 -23.99 -25.25 -26.67
CA GLY A 94 -22.56 -25.22 -27.01
C GLY A 94 -21.79 -24.06 -26.38
N LEU A 95 -20.54 -23.87 -26.82
CA LEU A 95 -19.56 -22.99 -26.17
C LEU A 95 -20.01 -21.52 -26.10
N ILE A 96 -20.72 -21.01 -27.12
CA ILE A 96 -21.21 -19.63 -27.15
C ILE A 96 -22.22 -19.37 -26.01
N THR A 97 -23.14 -20.31 -25.77
CA THR A 97 -24.11 -20.17 -24.66
C THR A 97 -23.46 -20.30 -23.29
N GLN A 98 -22.40 -21.11 -23.18
CA GLN A 98 -21.60 -21.22 -21.96
C GLN A 98 -20.80 -19.94 -21.69
N PHE A 99 -20.27 -19.31 -22.74
CA PHE A 99 -19.57 -18.02 -22.65
C PHE A 99 -20.52 -16.89 -22.21
N GLN A 100 -21.74 -16.84 -22.75
CA GLN A 100 -22.76 -15.88 -22.30
C GLN A 100 -23.19 -16.11 -20.85
N ALA A 101 -23.41 -17.36 -20.43
CA ALA A 101 -23.73 -17.69 -19.04
C ALA A 101 -22.59 -17.31 -18.08
N THR A 102 -21.34 -17.42 -18.56
CA THR A 102 -20.14 -16.99 -17.85
C THR A 102 -20.18 -15.49 -17.57
N ALA A 103 -20.41 -14.66 -18.60
CA ALA A 103 -20.48 -13.20 -18.43
C ALA A 103 -21.50 -12.77 -17.36
N VAL A 104 -22.70 -13.38 -17.34
CA VAL A 104 -23.73 -13.09 -16.33
C VAL A 104 -23.27 -13.46 -14.91
N THR A 105 -22.50 -14.54 -14.78
CA THR A 105 -22.04 -15.00 -13.46
C THR A 105 -20.85 -14.18 -12.97
N THR A 106 -19.93 -13.78 -13.87
CA THR A 106 -18.81 -12.87 -13.58
C THR A 106 -19.30 -11.51 -13.10
N ARG A 107 -20.34 -10.96 -13.76
CA ARG A 107 -20.91 -9.65 -13.44
C ARG A 107 -21.28 -9.49 -11.97
N LYS A 108 -21.78 -10.56 -11.32
CA LYS A 108 -22.12 -10.54 -9.89
C LYS A 108 -20.93 -10.24 -8.99
N TRP A 109 -19.75 -10.74 -9.35
CA TRP A 109 -18.52 -10.53 -8.60
C TRP A 109 -17.88 -9.18 -8.94
N GLU A 110 -18.05 -8.69 -10.17
CA GLU A 110 -17.56 -7.37 -10.58
C GLU A 110 -18.24 -6.22 -9.85
N PHE A 111 -19.51 -6.35 -9.47
CA PHE A 111 -20.20 -5.37 -8.60
C PHE A 111 -19.50 -5.17 -7.25
N ILE A 112 -18.81 -6.20 -6.76
CA ILE A 112 -18.32 -6.28 -5.39
C ILE A 112 -16.92 -5.65 -5.24
N ASN A 113 -16.11 -5.72 -6.30
CA ASN A 113 -14.69 -5.33 -6.28
C ASN A 113 -14.40 -3.82 -6.10
N PRO A 114 -15.16 -2.87 -6.70
CA PRO A 114 -14.88 -1.43 -6.58
C PRO A 114 -14.93 -0.95 -5.13
N TRP A 115 -15.91 -1.45 -4.37
CA TRP A 115 -16.09 -1.10 -2.97
C TRP A 115 -14.88 -1.46 -2.12
N THR A 116 -14.32 -2.66 -2.31
CA THR A 116 -13.10 -3.03 -1.57
C THR A 116 -11.92 -2.13 -1.89
N THR A 117 -11.76 -1.80 -3.16
CA THR A 117 -10.66 -0.94 -3.61
C THR A 117 -10.79 0.46 -3.01
N ALA A 118 -12.02 1.01 -3.01
CA ALA A 118 -12.31 2.30 -2.40
C ALA A 118 -12.07 2.29 -0.88
N ILE A 119 -12.56 1.27 -0.16
CA ILE A 119 -12.38 1.17 1.31
C ILE A 119 -10.90 1.07 1.66
N SER A 120 -10.15 0.18 0.99
CA SER A 120 -8.70 0.05 1.15
C SER A 120 -7.98 1.36 0.91
N SER A 121 -8.34 2.09 -0.15
CA SER A 121 -7.68 3.34 -0.47
C SER A 121 -8.01 4.45 0.53
N LEU A 122 -9.27 4.59 0.94
CA LEU A 122 -9.68 5.58 1.94
C LEU A 122 -9.01 5.34 3.30
N MET A 123 -8.77 4.07 3.66
CA MET A 123 -8.00 3.73 4.85
C MET A 123 -6.53 4.14 4.73
N GLY A 124 -5.91 3.90 3.56
CA GLY A 124 -4.57 4.37 3.25
C GLY A 124 -4.46 5.89 3.39
N ASP A 125 -5.34 6.63 2.72
CA ASP A 125 -5.39 8.09 2.71
C ASP A 125 -5.67 8.66 4.10
N GLY A 126 -6.59 8.06 4.83
CA GLY A 126 -6.88 8.40 6.23
C GLY A 126 -5.66 8.28 7.13
N ILE A 127 -4.84 7.24 6.96
CA ILE A 127 -3.60 7.05 7.72
C ILE A 127 -2.54 8.07 7.30
N VAL A 128 -2.41 8.34 6.00
CA VAL A 128 -1.51 9.37 5.49
C VAL A 128 -1.86 10.74 6.07
N VAL A 129 -3.15 11.10 6.07
CA VAL A 129 -3.67 12.35 6.65
C VAL A 129 -3.49 12.38 8.17
N TRP A 130 -3.75 11.27 8.87
CA TRP A 130 -3.52 11.16 10.31
C TRP A 130 -2.05 11.42 10.69
N ARG A 131 -1.10 10.90 9.90
CA ARG A 131 0.33 11.15 10.11
C ARG A 131 0.67 12.63 9.93
N ALA A 132 0.20 13.25 8.85
CA ALA A 132 0.41 14.68 8.64
C ALA A 132 -0.23 15.50 9.78
N TRP A 133 -1.42 15.12 10.23
CA TRP A 133 -2.13 15.79 11.32
C TRP A 133 -1.34 15.83 12.63
N ILE A 134 -0.66 14.75 12.99
CA ILE A 134 0.21 14.68 14.18
C ILE A 134 1.36 15.71 14.10
N LEU A 135 1.90 15.97 12.91
CA LEU A 135 2.98 16.95 12.71
C LEU A 135 2.50 18.41 12.75
N PHE A 136 1.21 18.67 12.50
CA PHE A 136 0.65 20.02 12.41
C PHE A 136 -0.25 20.40 13.61
N GLN A 137 -0.05 19.81 14.79
CA GLN A 137 -0.86 20.05 16.00
C GLN A 137 -1.10 21.55 16.32
N ASN A 138 -0.09 22.41 16.14
CA ASN A 138 -0.19 23.83 16.46
C ASN A 138 -0.85 24.72 15.39
N ASN A 139 -1.01 24.28 14.14
CA ASN A 139 -1.53 25.15 13.07
C ASN A 139 -2.92 24.71 12.60
N LYS A 140 -3.95 25.50 12.99
CA LYS A 140 -5.36 25.24 12.66
C LYS A 140 -5.65 25.26 11.15
N PHE A 141 -4.89 26.01 10.35
CA PHE A 141 -5.08 26.09 8.91
C PHE A 141 -4.79 24.75 8.23
N TRP A 142 -3.59 24.19 8.47
CA TRP A 142 -3.18 22.91 7.87
C TRP A 142 -4.06 21.74 8.30
N ARG A 143 -4.58 21.78 9.54
CA ARG A 143 -5.58 20.79 10.00
C ARG A 143 -6.87 20.87 9.20
N LYS A 144 -7.44 22.06 9.01
CA LYS A 144 -8.66 22.23 8.20
C LYS A 144 -8.44 21.83 6.75
N PHE A 145 -7.28 22.16 6.18
CA PHE A 145 -6.91 21.78 4.82
C PHE A 145 -6.81 20.26 4.63
N LEU A 146 -6.14 19.56 5.56
CA LEU A 146 -6.03 18.10 5.54
C LEU A 146 -7.41 17.41 5.65
N LEU A 147 -8.29 17.89 6.53
CA LEU A 147 -9.65 17.36 6.64
C LEU A 147 -10.48 17.63 5.39
N PHE A 148 -10.32 18.81 4.77
CA PHE A 148 -11.03 19.16 3.54
C PHE A 148 -10.62 18.23 2.40
N ILE A 149 -9.32 18.02 2.21
CA ILE A 149 -8.80 17.10 1.20
C ILE A 149 -9.31 15.67 1.42
N LEU A 150 -9.25 15.17 2.66
CA LEU A 150 -9.76 13.82 2.98
C LEU A 150 -11.27 13.70 2.73
N ALA A 151 -12.05 14.75 3.06
CA ALA A 151 -13.49 14.75 2.82
C ALA A 151 -13.82 14.73 1.32
N VAL A 152 -13.09 15.48 0.52
CA VAL A 152 -13.24 15.48 -0.95
C VAL A 152 -12.92 14.09 -1.52
N ASP A 153 -11.85 13.46 -1.05
CA ASP A 153 -11.47 12.11 -1.46
C ASP A 153 -12.52 11.06 -1.11
N ILE A 154 -13.07 11.09 0.11
CA ILE A 154 -14.18 10.21 0.53
C ILE A 154 -15.40 10.37 -0.40
N ILE A 155 -15.80 11.62 -0.69
CA ILE A 155 -16.97 11.89 -1.52
C ILE A 155 -16.77 11.36 -2.93
N LEU A 156 -15.57 11.51 -3.50
CA LEU A 156 -15.28 11.09 -4.87
C LEU A 156 -15.17 9.58 -5.01
N ASN A 157 -14.51 8.89 -4.08
CA ASN A 157 -14.45 7.43 -4.09
C ASN A 157 -15.86 6.82 -3.96
N LEU A 158 -16.72 7.41 -3.12
CA LEU A 158 -18.09 6.96 -2.97
C LEU A 158 -18.92 7.23 -4.23
N ALA A 159 -18.78 8.42 -4.84
CA ALA A 159 -19.46 8.76 -6.08
C ALA A 159 -19.05 7.84 -7.23
N ASP A 160 -17.76 7.49 -7.33
CA ASP A 160 -17.23 6.58 -8.34
C ASP A 160 -17.79 5.16 -8.17
N CYS A 161 -17.81 4.63 -6.94
CA CYS A 161 -18.40 3.31 -6.66
C CYS A 161 -19.87 3.24 -7.07
N ILE A 162 -20.67 4.24 -6.67
CA ILE A 162 -22.10 4.31 -7.00
C ILE A 162 -22.30 4.42 -8.52
N TRP A 163 -21.48 5.23 -9.19
CA TRP A 163 -21.56 5.40 -10.63
C TRP A 163 -21.18 4.12 -11.38
N PHE A 164 -20.20 3.37 -10.89
CA PHE A 164 -19.81 2.09 -11.44
C PHE A 164 -20.95 1.06 -11.36
N GLU A 165 -21.67 0.97 -10.24
CA GLU A 165 -22.85 0.10 -10.11
C GLU A 165 -23.93 0.45 -11.14
N PHE A 166 -24.16 1.75 -11.35
CA PHE A 166 -25.12 2.21 -12.36
C PHE A 166 -24.70 1.77 -13.77
N LYS A 167 -23.40 1.87 -14.12
CA LYS A 167 -22.88 1.43 -15.44
C LYS A 167 -23.09 -0.06 -15.69
N ILE A 168 -22.81 -0.91 -14.71
CA ILE A 168 -23.01 -2.35 -14.86
C ILE A 168 -24.50 -2.66 -15.09
N THR A 169 -25.38 -1.92 -14.41
CA THR A 169 -26.84 -2.12 -14.52
C THR A 169 -27.37 -1.78 -15.92
N ILE A 170 -26.75 -0.84 -16.63
CA ILE A 170 -27.16 -0.39 -17.98
C ILE A 170 -26.31 -0.98 -19.12
N GLU A 171 -25.47 -1.98 -18.83
CA GLU A 171 -24.61 -2.69 -19.81
C GLU A 171 -23.67 -1.80 -20.63
N LEU A 172 -23.30 -0.62 -20.12
CA LEU A 172 -22.25 0.24 -20.70
C LEU A 172 -20.84 -0.24 -20.26
N GLU A 173 -20.62 -1.55 -20.30
CA GLU A 173 -19.36 -2.18 -19.90
C GLU A 173 -18.20 -1.67 -20.78
N GLY A 174 -17.07 -1.36 -20.14
CA GLY A 174 -15.81 -0.98 -20.81
C GLY A 174 -15.59 0.51 -21.06
N GLN A 175 -16.60 1.38 -20.89
CA GLN A 175 -16.41 2.83 -21.04
C GLN A 175 -16.03 3.50 -19.71
N ARG A 176 -14.73 3.79 -19.55
CA ARG A 176 -14.24 4.61 -18.44
C ARG A 176 -14.77 6.03 -18.56
N THR A 177 -15.36 6.54 -17.49
CA THR A 177 -15.94 7.89 -17.49
C THR A 177 -15.02 8.91 -16.84
N ALA A 178 -15.34 10.20 -17.03
CA ALA A 178 -14.60 11.29 -16.40
C ALA A 178 -14.53 11.15 -14.86
N LEU A 179 -15.54 10.56 -14.22
CA LEU A 179 -15.56 10.33 -12.77
C LEU A 179 -14.47 9.34 -12.31
N ASP A 180 -14.29 8.24 -13.02
CA ASP A 180 -13.24 7.23 -12.76
C ASP A 180 -11.85 7.89 -12.79
N TRP A 181 -11.63 8.79 -13.77
CA TRP A 181 -10.38 9.56 -13.86
C TRP A 181 -10.20 10.54 -12.72
N ILE A 182 -11.26 11.27 -12.36
CA ILE A 182 -11.22 12.28 -11.30
C ILE A 182 -10.97 11.62 -9.94
N ALA A 183 -11.59 10.47 -9.66
CA ALA A 183 -11.39 9.72 -8.41
C ALA A 183 -9.94 9.26 -8.25
N ILE A 184 -9.36 8.64 -9.29
CA ILE A 184 -7.97 8.15 -9.23
C ILE A 184 -6.98 9.32 -9.09
N VAL A 185 -7.18 10.41 -9.84
CA VAL A 185 -6.31 11.59 -9.78
C VAL A 185 -6.35 12.23 -8.39
N ILE A 186 -7.53 12.33 -7.78
CA ILE A 186 -7.68 13.00 -6.48
C ILE A 186 -7.09 12.19 -5.35
N ASN A 187 -7.26 10.87 -5.35
CA ASN A 187 -6.60 9.94 -4.43
C ASN A 187 -5.06 10.07 -4.47
N ILE A 188 -4.47 10.17 -5.66
CA ILE A 188 -3.04 10.45 -5.81
C ILE A 188 -2.69 11.85 -5.29
N CYS A 189 -3.50 12.86 -5.60
CA CYS A 189 -3.27 14.22 -5.11
C CYS A 189 -3.28 14.29 -3.57
N VAL A 190 -4.18 13.57 -2.90
CA VAL A 190 -4.26 13.50 -1.43
C VAL A 190 -2.96 12.93 -0.87
N ASN A 191 -2.57 11.76 -1.36
CA ASN A 191 -1.36 11.06 -0.93
C ASN A 191 -0.09 11.87 -1.20
N PHE A 192 0.01 12.50 -2.37
CA PHE A 192 1.15 13.34 -2.74
C PHE A 192 1.23 14.61 -1.89
N CYS A 193 0.12 15.35 -1.73
CA CYS A 193 0.09 16.57 -0.94
C CYS A 193 0.45 16.30 0.52
N ALA A 194 -0.11 15.24 1.11
CA ALA A 194 0.18 14.88 2.48
C ALA A 194 1.65 14.43 2.67
N THR A 195 2.18 13.62 1.75
CA THR A 195 3.60 13.21 1.79
C THR A 195 4.54 14.41 1.64
N MET A 196 4.23 15.34 0.74
CA MET A 196 5.01 16.58 0.55
C MET A 196 4.93 17.50 1.78
N MET A 197 3.76 17.60 2.43
CA MET A 197 3.60 18.35 3.68
C MET A 197 4.43 17.77 4.84
N ILE A 198 4.46 16.44 4.97
CA ILE A 198 5.30 15.74 5.95
C ILE A 198 6.79 16.02 5.66
N GLY A 199 7.20 15.90 4.39
CA GLY A 199 8.56 16.18 3.94
C GLY A 199 9.00 17.61 4.20
N TRP A 200 8.14 18.59 3.89
CA TRP A 200 8.43 20.01 4.13
C TRP A 200 8.61 20.31 5.61
N LYS A 201 7.76 19.75 6.48
CA LYS A 201 7.91 19.91 7.94
C LYS A 201 9.20 19.28 8.45
N ALA A 202 9.55 18.08 7.97
CA ALA A 202 10.80 17.42 8.32
C ALA A 202 12.01 18.25 7.92
N TRP A 203 12.00 18.81 6.71
CA TRP A 203 13.06 19.68 6.22
C TRP A 203 13.14 21.00 6.99
N ALA A 204 12.01 21.64 7.28
CA ALA A 204 11.97 22.86 8.07
C ALA A 204 12.56 22.64 9.48
N HIS A 205 12.20 21.53 10.12
CA HIS A 205 12.75 21.13 11.42
C HIS A 205 14.26 20.86 11.33
N HIS A 206 14.71 20.08 10.34
CA HIS A 206 16.13 19.83 10.09
C HIS A 206 16.92 21.12 9.86
N ARG A 207 16.37 22.07 9.10
CA ARG A 207 16.99 23.38 8.83
C ARG A 207 17.08 24.25 10.08
N THR A 208 16.05 24.25 10.94
CA THR A 208 16.11 24.96 12.23
C THR A 208 17.14 24.36 13.18
N LEU A 209 17.32 23.04 13.17
CA LEU A 209 18.31 22.34 13.99
C LEU A 209 19.75 22.47 13.47
N ALA A 210 19.93 22.53 12.14
CA ALA A 210 21.23 22.80 11.52
C ALA A 210 21.76 24.22 11.86
N GLY A 211 20.88 25.14 12.25
CA GLY A 211 21.24 26.49 12.70
C GLY A 211 21.55 26.60 14.20
N SER A 212 21.18 25.61 15.03
CA SER A 212 21.39 25.63 16.49
C SER A 212 22.27 24.45 16.90
N PHE A 213 23.59 24.66 16.88
CA PHE A 213 24.57 23.63 17.20
C PHE A 213 24.60 23.30 18.71
N PHE A 214 24.69 21.99 18.99
CA PHE A 214 25.33 21.29 20.11
C PHE A 214 24.56 20.62 21.27
N GLU A 215 23.41 21.07 21.79
CA GLU A 215 23.00 20.55 23.13
C GLU A 215 21.94 19.42 23.19
N LYS A 216 21.28 19.02 22.10
CA LYS A 216 20.19 18.00 22.14
C LYS A 216 20.30 16.86 21.11
N ARG A 217 21.52 16.47 20.76
CA ARG A 217 21.81 15.61 19.59
C ARG A 217 21.26 14.17 19.67
N SER A 218 21.09 13.59 20.87
CA SER A 218 20.76 12.16 21.00
C SER A 218 19.25 11.84 20.93
N CYS A 219 18.41 12.56 21.69
CA CYS A 219 16.97 12.32 21.71
C CYS A 219 16.27 12.76 20.40
N HIS A 220 16.76 13.84 19.78
CA HIS A 220 16.17 14.38 18.56
C HIS A 220 16.54 13.60 17.30
N ALA A 221 17.72 12.96 17.26
CA ALA A 221 18.15 12.15 16.12
C ALA A 221 17.23 10.94 15.89
N GLY A 222 16.72 10.32 16.96
CA GLY A 222 15.73 9.23 16.86
C GLY A 222 14.43 9.67 16.19
N SER A 223 13.88 10.82 16.61
CA SER A 223 12.65 11.37 16.02
C SER A 223 12.77 11.73 14.53
N ILE A 224 13.96 12.20 14.10
CA ILE A 224 14.23 12.56 12.70
C ILE A 224 14.32 11.30 11.82
N LYS A 225 14.96 10.23 12.31
CA LYS A 225 15.03 8.95 11.59
C LYS A 225 13.64 8.35 11.37
N ILE A 226 12.77 8.42 12.38
CA ILE A 226 11.39 7.95 12.29
C ILE A 226 10.60 8.76 11.27
N LEU A 227 10.72 10.10 11.33
CA LEU A 227 10.06 10.98 10.38
C LEU A 227 10.52 10.74 8.94
N LEU A 228 11.81 10.46 8.74
CA LEU A 228 12.37 10.10 7.43
C LEU A 228 11.78 8.79 6.90
N LEU A 229 11.68 7.77 7.74
CA LEU A 229 11.12 6.48 7.34
C LEU A 229 9.61 6.56 7.03
N TRP A 230 8.90 7.50 7.66
CA TRP A 230 7.50 7.79 7.34
C TRP A 230 7.34 8.47 5.97
N ILE A 231 8.29 9.33 5.61
CA ILE A 231 8.36 9.98 4.30
C ILE A 231 8.71 8.95 3.23
N GLU A 232 9.72 8.11 3.49
CA GLU A 232 10.18 7.09 2.54
C GLU A 232 9.07 6.08 2.22
N SER A 233 8.41 5.53 3.24
CA SER A 233 7.27 4.62 3.04
C SER A 233 6.09 5.28 2.33
N GLY A 234 5.78 6.55 2.63
CA GLY A 234 4.75 7.31 1.91
C GLY A 234 5.10 7.59 0.45
N ALA A 235 6.36 7.91 0.16
CA ALA A 235 6.85 8.14 -1.19
C ALA A 235 6.80 6.87 -2.05
N VAL A 236 7.18 5.72 -1.48
CA VAL A 236 7.08 4.41 -2.14
C VAL A 236 5.62 4.10 -2.48
N TYR A 237 4.70 4.30 -1.53
CA TYR A 237 3.27 4.10 -1.79
C TYR A 237 2.74 5.03 -2.89
N CYS A 238 3.07 6.33 -2.85
CA CYS A 238 2.70 7.28 -3.89
C CYS A 238 3.27 6.90 -5.26
N PHE A 239 4.50 6.39 -5.31
CA PHE A 239 5.13 5.95 -6.55
C PHE A 239 4.41 4.74 -7.16
N ILE A 240 4.06 3.74 -6.34
CA ILE A 240 3.28 2.58 -6.77
C ILE A 240 1.92 3.02 -7.34
N GLN A 241 1.21 3.90 -6.65
CA GLN A 241 -0.09 4.43 -7.10
C GLN A 241 0.03 5.22 -8.41
N THR A 242 1.09 6.05 -8.54
CA THR A 242 1.34 6.82 -9.76
C THR A 242 1.63 5.90 -10.96
N LEU A 243 2.42 4.85 -10.74
CA LEU A 243 2.72 3.87 -11.78
C LEU A 243 1.46 3.14 -12.24
N TYR A 244 0.60 2.74 -11.29
CA TYR A 244 -0.69 2.13 -11.61
C TYR A 244 -1.62 3.08 -12.38
N LEU A 245 -1.69 4.36 -12.03
CA LEU A 245 -2.44 5.33 -12.82
C LEU A 245 -1.85 5.44 -14.24
N ALA A 246 -0.53 5.53 -14.37
CA ALA A 246 0.12 5.67 -15.67
C ALA A 246 -0.21 4.50 -16.61
N THR A 247 -0.19 3.25 -16.12
CA THR A 247 -0.58 2.09 -16.94
C THR A 247 -2.05 2.15 -17.33
N ASN A 248 -2.93 2.57 -16.41
CA ASN A 248 -4.35 2.78 -16.70
C ASN A 248 -4.60 3.85 -17.78
N VAL A 249 -3.87 4.97 -17.74
CA VAL A 249 -3.91 6.02 -18.78
C VAL A 249 -3.49 5.45 -20.13
N ILE A 250 -2.35 4.76 -20.18
CA ILE A 250 -1.84 4.15 -21.42
C ILE A 250 -2.85 3.16 -21.99
N ALA A 251 -3.47 2.34 -21.14
CA ALA A 251 -4.48 1.36 -21.54
C ALA A 251 -5.69 2.01 -22.22
N SER A 252 -6.08 3.20 -21.75
CA SER A 252 -7.23 3.94 -22.27
C SER A 252 -6.95 4.72 -23.55
N VAL A 253 -5.74 5.26 -23.71
CA VAL A 253 -5.37 6.10 -24.85
C VAL A 253 -4.89 5.26 -26.04
N SER A 254 -4.30 4.09 -25.77
CA SER A 254 -3.76 3.21 -26.81
C SER A 254 -4.31 1.79 -26.71
N PRO A 255 -5.48 1.53 -27.34
CA PRO A 255 -6.08 0.19 -27.35
C PRO A 255 -5.18 -0.87 -28.02
N VAL A 256 -4.34 -0.47 -28.96
CA VAL A 256 -3.37 -1.37 -29.61
C VAL A 256 -2.31 -1.87 -28.62
N ILE A 257 -1.81 -0.99 -27.76
CA ILE A 257 -0.84 -1.38 -26.72
C ILE A 257 -1.54 -2.20 -25.64
N SER A 258 -2.77 -1.82 -25.26
CA SER A 258 -3.51 -2.49 -24.18
C SER A 258 -3.91 -3.93 -24.49
N GLN A 259 -4.10 -4.27 -25.77
CA GLN A 259 -4.36 -5.64 -26.22
C GLN A 259 -3.12 -6.54 -26.23
N SER A 260 -1.91 -5.98 -26.09
CA SER A 260 -0.71 -6.80 -26.05
C SER A 260 -0.60 -7.58 -24.74
N PHE A 261 -0.37 -8.89 -24.82
CA PHE A 261 -0.24 -9.76 -23.65
C PHE A 261 0.80 -9.24 -22.64
N ARG A 262 1.93 -8.72 -23.11
CA ARG A 262 2.99 -8.16 -22.25
C ARG A 262 2.49 -6.97 -21.43
N PHE A 263 1.69 -6.11 -22.04
CA PHE A 263 1.12 -4.96 -21.35
C PHE A 263 0.03 -5.40 -20.36
N GLN A 264 -0.84 -6.34 -20.74
CA GLN A 264 -1.85 -6.89 -19.82
C GLN A 264 -1.22 -7.52 -18.59
N LEU A 265 -0.17 -8.32 -18.78
CA LEU A 265 0.61 -8.90 -17.69
C LEU A 265 1.23 -7.82 -16.79
N ALA A 266 1.88 -6.82 -17.38
CA ALA A 266 2.47 -5.71 -16.62
C ALA A 266 1.41 -4.93 -15.82
N ASN A 267 0.28 -4.63 -16.46
CA ASN A 267 -0.83 -3.91 -15.83
C ASN A 267 -1.48 -4.72 -14.70
N ALA A 268 -1.65 -6.04 -14.88
CA ALA A 268 -2.15 -6.95 -13.84
C ALA A 268 -1.20 -6.99 -12.64
N ILE A 269 0.10 -7.15 -12.86
CA ILE A 269 1.12 -7.15 -11.79
C ILE A 269 1.14 -5.81 -11.05
N ILE A 270 1.22 -4.69 -11.76
CA ILE A 270 1.27 -3.35 -11.16
C ILE A 270 -0.03 -3.05 -10.40
N GLY A 271 -1.19 -3.42 -10.96
CA GLY A 271 -2.47 -3.30 -10.27
C GLY A 271 -2.53 -4.12 -9.00
N THR A 272 -2.00 -5.34 -9.03
CA THR A 272 -1.95 -6.22 -7.86
C THR A 272 -1.03 -5.66 -6.78
N ILE A 273 0.15 -5.14 -7.15
CA ILE A 273 1.05 -4.48 -6.22
C ILE A 273 0.39 -3.25 -5.58
N SER A 274 -0.31 -2.43 -6.38
CA SER A 274 -1.05 -1.28 -5.87
C SER A 274 -2.14 -1.71 -4.88
N LEU A 275 -2.95 -2.70 -5.25
CA LEU A 275 -4.02 -3.25 -4.43
C LEU A 275 -3.51 -3.80 -3.09
N ILE A 276 -2.41 -4.55 -3.10
CA ILE A 276 -1.79 -5.15 -1.91
C ILE A 276 -1.09 -4.08 -1.04
N SER A 277 -0.57 -3.02 -1.66
CA SER A 277 0.13 -1.96 -0.92
C SER A 277 -0.80 -1.18 0.01
N ALA A 278 -2.07 -1.00 -0.38
CA ALA A 278 -3.06 -0.27 0.42
C ALA A 278 -3.29 -0.86 1.83
N PRO A 279 -3.55 -2.18 2.00
CA PRO A 279 -3.69 -2.79 3.33
C PRO A 279 -2.37 -3.05 4.06
N LEU A 280 -1.26 -3.31 3.36
CA LEU A 280 0.05 -3.55 3.99
C LEU A 280 0.71 -2.28 4.55
N TYR A 281 0.41 -1.13 3.94
CA TYR A 281 0.95 0.15 4.35
C TYR A 281 0.58 0.54 5.80
N PRO A 282 -0.69 0.52 6.21
CA PRO A 282 -1.12 0.67 7.60
C PRO A 282 -0.38 -0.23 8.58
N ILE A 283 -0.23 -1.51 8.24
CA ILE A 283 0.45 -2.49 9.10
C ILE A 283 1.91 -2.11 9.30
N THR A 284 2.60 -1.71 8.23
CA THR A 284 4.01 -1.32 8.29
C THR A 284 4.19 -0.09 9.17
N VAL A 285 3.27 0.88 9.07
CA VAL A 285 3.24 2.06 9.94
C VAL A 285 3.01 1.65 11.41
N PHE A 286 2.07 0.76 11.69
CA PHE A 286 1.80 0.30 13.05
C PHE A 286 2.96 -0.50 13.65
N LEU A 287 3.55 -1.41 12.88
CA LEU A 287 4.75 -2.14 13.27
C LEU A 287 5.88 -1.17 13.61
N LEU A 288 6.13 -0.18 12.75
CA LEU A 288 7.17 0.82 12.98
C LEU A 288 6.93 1.63 14.27
N ILE A 289 5.68 2.03 14.54
CA ILE A 289 5.34 2.74 15.78
C ILE A 289 5.62 1.86 17.00
N GLN A 290 5.30 0.57 16.93
CA GLN A 290 5.51 -0.37 18.03
C GLN A 290 6.97 -0.72 18.25
N THR A 291 7.74 -1.00 17.18
CA THR A 291 9.16 -1.31 17.27
C THR A 291 9.93 -0.16 17.93
N ASN A 292 9.59 1.09 17.60
CA ASN A 292 10.21 2.27 18.21
C ASN A 292 9.77 2.50 19.67
N GLY A 293 8.59 2.01 20.07
CA GLY A 293 8.09 2.09 21.44
C GLY A 293 8.41 0.87 22.30
N SER A 294 9.19 -0.08 21.78
CA SER A 294 9.52 -1.36 22.40
C SER A 294 10.93 -1.33 23.02
N PRO A 295 11.13 -1.89 24.24
CA PRO A 295 12.43 -1.98 24.90
C PRO A 295 13.47 -2.79 24.09
N ILE A 296 13.08 -3.52 23.04
CA ILE A 296 13.99 -4.26 22.16
C ILE A 296 14.93 -3.31 21.40
N VAL A 297 14.44 -2.16 20.92
CA VAL A 297 15.28 -1.15 20.24
C VAL A 297 16.22 -0.46 21.22
N GLU A 298 15.79 -0.26 22.47
CA GLU A 298 16.66 0.23 23.55
C GLU A 298 17.79 -0.77 23.83
N THR A 299 17.52 -2.08 23.85
CA THR A 299 18.55 -3.11 24.01
C THR A 299 19.55 -3.11 22.85
N PHE A 300 19.09 -3.02 21.60
CA PHE A 300 20.00 -2.93 20.44
C PHE A 300 20.89 -1.69 20.48
N HIS A 301 20.34 -0.52 20.83
CA HIS A 301 21.13 0.70 20.99
C HIS A 301 22.10 0.61 22.18
N HIS A 302 21.71 -0.05 23.26
CA HIS A 302 22.59 -0.25 24.43
C HIS A 302 23.74 -1.21 24.11
N THR A 303 23.50 -2.28 23.34
CA THR A 303 24.52 -3.22 22.89
C THR A 303 25.47 -2.57 21.88
N GLN A 304 24.96 -1.78 20.93
CA GLN A 304 25.79 -1.12 19.93
C GLN A 304 26.71 -0.04 20.53
N ASN A 305 26.21 0.75 21.50
CA ASN A 305 27.02 1.73 22.22
C ASN A 305 28.11 1.07 23.09
N GLN A 306 27.87 -0.14 23.62
CA GLN A 306 28.88 -0.90 24.37
C GLN A 306 29.99 -1.47 23.47
N VAL A 307 29.66 -1.86 22.24
CA VAL A 307 30.66 -2.33 21.26
C VAL A 307 31.55 -1.19 20.78
N GLU A 308 31.00 0.02 20.57
CA GLU A 308 31.79 1.20 20.18
C GLU A 308 32.69 1.73 21.30
N THR A 309 32.31 1.57 22.57
CA THR A 309 33.15 1.97 23.73
C THR A 309 34.22 0.95 24.10
N GLN A 310 34.16 -0.27 23.58
CA GLN A 310 35.15 -1.32 23.85
C GLN A 310 36.28 -1.42 22.80
N VAL A 311 36.30 -0.57 21.77
CA VAL A 311 37.47 -0.49 20.85
C VAL A 311 38.59 0.25 21.58
N PRO A 312 39.69 -0.42 22.02
CA PRO A 312 40.76 0.24 22.74
C PRO A 312 41.52 1.14 21.77
N SER A 313 41.66 2.42 22.12
CA SER A 313 42.65 3.29 21.49
C SER A 313 44.03 2.65 21.64
N ILE A 314 44.60 2.19 20.52
CA ILE A 314 45.97 1.68 20.46
C ILE A 314 46.89 2.86 20.81
N ASN A 315 47.31 2.93 22.08
CA ASN A 315 48.38 3.83 22.51
C ASN A 315 49.69 3.28 21.95
N ILE A 316 50.29 4.03 21.03
CA ILE A 316 51.65 3.79 20.55
C ILE A 316 52.60 4.23 21.67
N GLU A 317 53.30 3.27 22.30
CA GLU A 317 54.38 3.51 23.25
C GLU A 317 55.54 4.25 22.56
N GLU A 318 55.84 5.49 22.99
CA GLU A 318 57.16 6.09 22.80
C GLU A 318 58.08 5.68 23.98
N GLY A 319 59.22 5.07 23.65
CA GLY A 319 60.22 4.59 24.60
C GLY A 319 61.07 5.68 25.26
N PRO A 320 61.90 5.33 26.27
CA PRO A 320 62.37 6.28 27.28
C PRO A 320 63.64 7.03 26.86
N HIS A 321 63.60 8.37 26.97
CA HIS A 321 64.79 9.22 26.92
C HIS A 321 65.46 9.28 28.31
N ARG A 322 66.77 8.96 28.32
CA ARG A 322 67.70 9.00 29.45
C ARG A 322 67.71 10.36 30.18
N GLU A 323 67.59 10.32 31.50
CA GLU A 323 68.06 11.39 32.39
C GLU A 323 69.60 11.45 32.37
N ILE A 324 70.15 12.64 32.10
CA ILE A 324 71.55 12.97 32.33
C ILE A 324 71.60 13.90 33.54
N LEU A 325 72.25 13.40 34.60
CA LEU A 325 72.75 14.11 35.77
C LEU A 325 73.63 15.30 35.36
N VAL A 326 73.38 16.50 35.89
CA VAL A 326 74.44 17.49 36.13
C VAL A 326 74.16 18.23 37.45
N HIS A 327 75.01 17.93 38.44
CA HIS A 327 75.34 18.79 39.57
C HIS A 327 76.09 20.03 39.05
N THR A 328 75.65 21.25 39.39
CA THR A 328 76.38 22.21 40.25
C THR A 328 75.55 23.46 40.50
#